data_AF-A0A519C7J5-F1
#
_entry.id   AF-A0A519C7J5-F1
#
_cell.length_a   1.000
_cell.length_b   1.000
_cell.length_c   1.000
_cell.angle_alpha   90.00
_cell.angle_beta   90.00
_cell.angle_gamma   90.00
#
_symmetry.space_group_name_H-M   'P 1'
#
loop_
_entity.id
_entity.type
_entity.pdbx_description
1 polymer ?
#
loop_
_entity_poly.entity_id
_entity_poly.type
_entity_poly.pdbx_seq_one_letter_code
_entity_poly.pdbx_strand_id
1 'polypeptide(L)'
;MVGERRGKRVGDLPDWARGIHETYGSPELSKLKDIYHGPLIGRKSGLRKDDLIEILLDVRALPEDSDPWARGMLIGTSRNVVEILDESGQFRSIARDVIVELRLITHLRAPYIEDRELLTFEKEDMRRRSNLHEEAERQADGNDDSHVWD
;
A
#
# COMPACT_ATOMS: atom_id res chain seq x y z
N MET A 1 -26.60 -10.51 -7.95
CA MET A 1 -26.40 -9.59 -6.81
C MET A 1 -25.76 -8.33 -7.35
N VAL A 2 -26.49 -7.21 -7.30
CA VAL A 2 -26.06 -5.92 -7.84
C VAL A 2 -25.15 -5.28 -6.80
N GLY A 3 -23.82 -5.33 -7.00
CA GLY A 3 -22.91 -4.55 -6.17
C GLY A 3 -21.62 -5.18 -5.66
N GLU A 4 -21.31 -6.42 -6.04
CA GLU A 4 -20.01 -7.04 -5.79
C GLU A 4 -19.16 -6.99 -7.05
N ARG A 5 -17.90 -6.56 -6.95
CA ARG A 5 -16.94 -6.85 -8.02
C ARG A 5 -16.70 -8.36 -8.02
N ARG A 6 -16.93 -9.04 -9.14
CA ARG A 6 -16.68 -10.49 -9.26
C ARG A 6 -15.24 -10.75 -8.84
N GLY A 7 -15.03 -11.61 -7.84
CA GLY A 7 -13.69 -11.95 -7.38
C GLY A 7 -12.90 -12.55 -8.52
N LYS A 8 -11.71 -12.00 -8.74
CA LYS A 8 -10.82 -12.48 -9.78
C LYS A 8 -10.30 -13.85 -9.40
N ARG A 9 -10.07 -14.70 -10.39
CA ARG A 9 -9.19 -15.88 -10.28
C ARG A 9 -7.80 -15.50 -10.77
N VAL A 10 -6.80 -16.30 -10.43
CA VAL A 10 -5.42 -16.07 -10.88
C VAL A 10 -5.33 -16.00 -12.41
N GLY A 11 -6.08 -16.83 -13.12
CA GLY A 11 -6.15 -16.79 -14.59
C GLY A 11 -6.79 -15.52 -15.18
N ASP A 12 -7.47 -14.71 -14.37
CA ASP A 12 -8.04 -13.42 -14.79
C ASP A 12 -7.06 -12.24 -14.56
N LEU A 13 -5.87 -12.50 -14.01
CA LEU A 13 -4.82 -11.49 -13.80
C LEU A 13 -3.97 -11.31 -15.06
N PRO A 14 -3.51 -10.08 -15.37
CA PRO A 14 -2.45 -9.84 -16.34
C PRO A 14 -1.16 -10.60 -16.01
N ASP A 15 -0.36 -10.89 -17.02
CA ASP A 15 0.85 -11.72 -16.89
C ASP A 15 1.82 -11.19 -15.83
N TRP A 16 2.09 -9.88 -15.83
CA TRP A 16 2.93 -9.22 -14.83
C TRP A 16 2.41 -9.39 -13.39
N ALA A 17 1.09 -9.36 -13.22
CA ALA A 17 0.44 -9.43 -11.91
C ALA A 17 0.47 -10.86 -11.34
N ARG A 18 0.53 -11.89 -12.20
CA ARG A 18 0.63 -13.29 -11.76
C ARG A 18 1.96 -13.57 -11.06
N GLY A 19 3.08 -13.08 -11.60
CA GLY A 19 4.39 -13.25 -10.98
C GLY A 19 4.48 -12.60 -9.59
N ILE A 20 3.91 -11.41 -9.42
CA ILE A 20 3.86 -10.75 -8.11
C ILE A 20 2.92 -11.49 -7.15
N HIS A 21 1.75 -11.94 -7.62
CA HIS A 21 0.80 -12.73 -6.81
C HIS A 21 1.43 -14.03 -6.28
N GLU A 22 2.20 -14.74 -7.10
CA GLU A 22 2.94 -15.93 -6.70
C GLU A 22 3.98 -15.63 -5.64
N THR A 23 4.81 -14.60 -5.88
CA THR A 23 5.86 -14.15 -4.95
C THR A 23 5.29 -13.69 -3.61
N TYR A 24 4.11 -13.08 -3.61
CA TYR A 24 3.42 -12.62 -2.40
C TYR A 24 2.87 -13.76 -1.52
N GLY A 25 2.81 -15.00 -2.04
CA GLY A 25 2.28 -16.16 -1.31
C GLY A 25 0.91 -16.64 -1.78
N SER A 26 0.47 -16.21 -2.97
CA SER A 26 -0.70 -16.75 -3.67
C SER A 26 -2.03 -16.75 -2.88
N PRO A 27 -2.46 -15.60 -2.29
CA PRO A 27 -3.72 -15.55 -1.54
C PRO A 27 -4.94 -15.88 -2.42
N GLU A 28 -6.00 -16.39 -1.79
CA GLU A 28 -7.24 -16.78 -2.48
C GLU A 28 -8.06 -15.54 -2.89
N LEU A 29 -7.83 -15.06 -4.11
CA LEU A 29 -8.42 -13.83 -4.67
C LEU A 29 -9.95 -13.81 -4.69
N SER A 30 -10.62 -14.97 -4.77
CA SER A 30 -12.08 -15.07 -4.73
C SER A 30 -12.68 -14.58 -3.41
N LYS A 31 -11.91 -14.58 -2.31
CA LYS A 31 -12.35 -14.08 -1.01
C LYS A 31 -12.07 -12.59 -0.81
N LEU A 32 -11.24 -11.99 -1.65
CA LEU A 32 -10.76 -10.62 -1.53
C LEU A 32 -11.52 -9.66 -2.46
N LYS A 33 -12.84 -9.59 -2.30
CA LYS A 33 -13.71 -8.75 -3.14
C LYS A 33 -14.04 -7.42 -2.49
N ASP A 34 -14.49 -6.48 -3.31
CA ASP A 34 -15.18 -5.29 -2.87
C ASP A 34 -16.69 -5.51 -2.81
N ILE A 35 -17.29 -4.91 -1.79
CA ILE A 35 -18.73 -4.85 -1.51
C ILE A 35 -19.13 -3.37 -1.51
N TYR A 36 -19.73 -2.88 -2.59
CA TYR A 36 -20.05 -1.45 -2.75
C TYR A 36 -21.44 -1.07 -2.25
N HIS A 37 -22.37 -2.03 -2.19
CA HIS A 37 -23.78 -1.78 -1.86
C HIS A 37 -24.20 -2.52 -0.57
N GLY A 38 -25.31 -2.09 0.03
CA GLY A 38 -25.80 -2.61 1.32
C GLY A 38 -25.55 -1.66 2.50
N PRO A 39 -25.73 -2.13 3.75
CA PRO A 39 -25.46 -1.35 4.95
C PRO A 39 -24.00 -0.87 5.00
N LEU A 40 -23.75 0.37 5.43
CA LEU A 40 -22.40 0.97 5.44
C LEU A 40 -21.36 0.11 6.17
N ILE A 41 -21.75 -0.49 7.30
CA ILE A 41 -20.86 -1.36 8.09
C ILE A 41 -20.40 -2.61 7.35
N GLY A 42 -21.18 -3.08 6.36
CA GLY A 42 -20.87 -4.25 5.56
C GLY A 42 -20.14 -3.93 4.25
N ARG A 43 -19.98 -2.64 3.92
CA ARG A 43 -19.27 -2.23 2.70
C ARG A 43 -17.77 -2.35 2.90
N LYS A 44 -17.10 -2.85 1.87
CA LYS A 44 -15.66 -3.08 1.83
C LYS A 44 -15.19 -2.59 0.48
N SER A 45 -14.49 -1.47 0.44
CA SER A 45 -14.07 -0.85 -0.82
C SER A 45 -12.85 0.01 -0.61
N GLY A 46 -12.09 0.23 -1.68
CA GLY A 46 -10.94 1.12 -1.68
C GLY A 46 -9.62 0.37 -1.72
N LEU A 47 -8.55 1.13 -1.92
CA LEU A 47 -7.19 0.59 -2.00
C LEU A 47 -6.72 0.11 -0.63
N ARG A 48 -6.03 -1.01 -0.62
CA ARG A 48 -5.43 -1.67 0.54
C ARG A 48 -3.93 -1.75 0.33
N LYS A 49 -3.19 -1.87 1.44
CA LYS A 49 -1.76 -2.13 1.38
C LYS A 49 -1.52 -3.41 0.58
N ASP A 50 -0.50 -3.40 -0.25
CA ASP A 50 -0.07 -4.50 -1.13
C ASP A 50 -1.05 -4.82 -2.28
N ASP A 51 -2.03 -3.95 -2.56
CA ASP A 51 -2.88 -4.13 -3.74
C ASP A 51 -2.07 -4.05 -5.04
N LEU A 52 -2.40 -4.91 -6.02
CA LEU A 52 -1.84 -4.78 -7.36
C LEU A 52 -2.61 -3.69 -8.10
N ILE A 53 -1.89 -2.69 -8.57
CA ILE A 53 -2.45 -1.51 -9.23
C ILE A 53 -1.75 -1.23 -10.55
N GLU A 54 -2.48 -0.54 -11.42
CA GLU A 54 -1.99 0.01 -12.68
C GLU A 54 -2.29 1.51 -12.68
N ILE A 55 -1.28 2.32 -13.00
CA ILE A 55 -1.33 3.77 -12.99
C ILE A 55 -1.06 4.26 -14.41
N LEU A 56 -1.98 5.07 -14.94
CA LEU A 56 -1.77 5.82 -16.17
C LEU A 56 -1.14 7.17 -15.83
N LEU A 57 0.02 7.44 -16.41
CA LEU A 57 0.74 8.70 -16.26
C LEU A 57 0.41 9.67 -17.41
N ASP A 58 0.54 10.97 -17.11
CA ASP A 58 0.47 12.02 -18.13
C ASP A 58 1.72 11.94 -19.02
N VAL A 59 1.51 11.62 -20.29
CA VAL A 59 2.58 11.47 -21.29
C VAL A 59 3.46 12.72 -21.42
N ARG A 60 2.93 13.91 -21.10
CA ARG A 60 3.68 15.18 -21.17
C ARG A 60 4.75 15.29 -20.09
N ALA A 61 4.63 14.50 -19.03
CA ALA A 61 5.60 14.44 -17.94
C ALA A 61 6.65 13.34 -18.14
N LEU A 62 6.63 12.63 -19.28
CA LEU A 62 7.51 11.51 -19.58
C LEU A 62 8.42 11.82 -20.77
N PRO A 63 9.60 11.18 -20.86
CA PRO A 63 10.41 11.19 -22.08
C PRO A 63 9.63 10.65 -23.28
N GLU A 64 9.97 11.13 -24.47
CA GLU A 64 9.43 10.60 -25.73
C GLU A 64 9.61 9.08 -25.79
N ASP A 65 8.61 8.38 -26.34
CA ASP A 65 8.54 6.92 -26.47
C ASP A 65 8.50 6.09 -25.16
N SER A 66 8.30 6.74 -24.00
CA SER A 66 8.12 6.01 -22.73
C SER A 66 6.72 5.35 -22.63
N ASP A 67 6.64 4.15 -22.05
CA ASP A 67 5.36 3.54 -21.67
C ASP A 67 4.72 4.36 -20.54
N PRO A 68 3.52 4.95 -20.73
CA PRO A 68 2.85 5.74 -19.69
C PRO A 68 2.26 4.89 -18.56
N TRP A 69 2.29 3.55 -18.68
CA TRP A 69 1.78 2.66 -17.65
C TRP A 69 2.83 2.33 -16.60
N ALA A 70 2.53 2.66 -15.34
CA ALA A 70 3.26 2.14 -14.19
C ALA A 70 2.42 1.06 -13.51
N ARG A 71 3.01 -0.12 -13.27
CA ARG A 71 2.33 -1.30 -12.73
C ARG A 71 3.12 -1.86 -11.58
N GLY A 72 2.43 -2.34 -10.55
CA GLY A 72 3.10 -2.91 -9.40
C GLY A 72 2.20 -3.12 -8.20
N MET A 73 2.84 -3.49 -7.10
CA MET A 73 2.23 -3.64 -5.79
C MET A 73 2.27 -2.31 -5.03
N LEU A 74 1.13 -1.88 -4.50
CA LEU A 74 1.01 -0.64 -3.75
C LEU A 74 1.72 -0.75 -2.39
N ILE A 75 2.74 0.09 -2.18
CA ILE A 75 3.49 0.15 -0.93
C ILE A 75 2.90 1.19 0.03
N GLY A 76 2.55 2.35 -0.53
CA GLY A 76 2.12 3.50 0.25
C GLY A 76 1.41 4.55 -0.59
N THR A 77 0.57 5.34 0.09
CA THR A 77 -0.10 6.50 -0.50
C THR A 77 0.06 7.69 0.43
N SER A 78 0.89 8.66 0.02
CA SER A 78 1.07 9.93 0.73
C SER A 78 0.21 11.03 0.09
N ARG A 79 0.18 12.22 0.69
CA ARG A 79 -0.62 13.36 0.17
C ARG A 79 -0.32 13.70 -1.29
N ASN A 80 0.94 13.63 -1.69
CA ASN A 80 1.41 14.07 -3.02
C ASN A 80 1.98 12.93 -3.87
N VAL A 81 2.05 11.71 -3.34
CA VAL A 81 2.79 10.60 -3.96
C VAL A 81 2.01 9.29 -3.82
N VAL A 82 2.13 8.43 -4.83
CA VAL A 82 1.79 7.00 -4.79
C VAL A 82 3.07 6.20 -4.95
N GLU A 83 3.31 5.25 -4.05
CA GLU A 83 4.53 4.43 -4.01
C GLU A 83 4.19 2.99 -4.39
N ILE A 84 4.90 2.45 -5.37
CA ILE A 84 4.71 1.07 -5.83
C ILE A 84 6.04 0.32 -5.86
N LEU A 85 5.97 -1.00 -5.70
CA LEU A 85 7.03 -1.93 -6.08
C LEU A 85 6.65 -2.52 -7.44
N ASP A 86 7.39 -2.21 -8.48
CA ASP A 86 7.04 -2.62 -9.84
C ASP A 86 7.35 -4.10 -10.13
N GLU A 87 7.00 -4.55 -11.33
CA GLU A 87 7.21 -5.93 -11.79
C GLU A 87 8.68 -6.37 -11.84
N SER A 88 9.62 -5.41 -11.87
CA SER A 88 11.06 -5.66 -11.82
C SER A 88 11.62 -5.67 -10.40
N GLY A 89 10.76 -5.48 -9.38
CA GLY A 89 11.17 -5.36 -7.98
C GLY A 89 11.77 -4.00 -7.64
N GLN A 90 11.56 -2.98 -8.48
CA GLN A 90 12.05 -1.63 -8.23
C GLN A 90 11.01 -0.80 -7.49
N PHE A 91 11.46 -0.08 -6.47
CA PHE A 91 10.64 0.91 -5.78
C PHE A 91 10.47 2.15 -6.67
N ARG A 92 9.23 2.57 -6.89
CA ARG A 92 8.89 3.76 -7.65
C ARG A 92 7.99 4.68 -6.84
N SER A 93 8.41 5.93 -6.73
CA SER A 93 7.67 7.02 -6.08
C SER A 93 7.13 7.94 -7.17
N ILE A 94 5.80 7.97 -7.33
CA ILE A 94 5.12 8.64 -8.43
C ILE A 94 4.33 9.83 -7.88
N ALA A 95 4.61 11.03 -8.38
CA ALA A 95 3.88 12.24 -8.00
C ALA A 95 2.42 12.17 -8.47
N ARG A 96 1.48 12.61 -7.63
CA ARG A 96 0.04 12.50 -7.91
C ARG A 96 -0.46 13.45 -9.00
N ASP A 97 0.23 14.55 -9.21
CA ASP A 97 -0.09 15.56 -10.23
C ASP A 97 0.17 15.06 -11.66
N VAL A 98 1.01 14.04 -11.83
CA VAL A 98 1.25 13.38 -13.12
C VAL A 98 0.40 12.13 -13.34
N ILE A 99 -0.49 11.78 -12.40
CA ILE A 99 -1.37 10.61 -12.54
C ILE A 99 -2.68 11.01 -13.21
N VAL A 100 -2.98 10.35 -14.33
CA VAL A 100 -4.26 10.47 -15.03
C VAL A 100 -5.31 9.53 -14.44
N GLU A 101 -4.93 8.27 -14.16
CA GLU A 101 -5.84 7.26 -13.63
C GLU A 101 -5.08 6.23 -12.76
N LEU A 102 -5.72 5.74 -11.70
CA LEU A 102 -5.24 4.59 -10.94
C LEU A 102 -6.32 3.50 -10.95
N ARG A 103 -5.97 2.33 -11.46
CA ARG A 103 -6.82 1.16 -11.57
C ARG A 103 -6.38 0.09 -10.58
N LEU A 104 -7.32 -0.37 -9.76
CA LEU A 104 -7.13 -1.57 -8.97
C LEU A 104 -7.22 -2.83 -9.86
N ILE A 105 -6.14 -3.58 -9.92
CA ILE A 105 -6.06 -4.87 -10.61
C ILE A 105 -6.61 -5.97 -9.72
N THR A 106 -6.09 -6.15 -8.52
CA THR A 106 -6.63 -7.11 -7.54
C THR A 106 -6.16 -6.77 -6.13
N HIS A 107 -6.96 -7.18 -5.15
CA HIS A 107 -6.54 -7.18 -3.76
C HIS A 107 -5.67 -8.39 -3.46
N LEU A 108 -4.61 -8.19 -2.68
CA LEU A 108 -3.80 -9.28 -2.10
C LEU A 108 -4.08 -9.49 -0.61
N ARG A 109 -4.74 -8.54 0.05
CA ARG A 109 -5.03 -8.57 1.48
C ARG A 109 -6.51 -8.40 1.80
N ALA A 110 -6.86 -8.86 3.00
CA ALA A 110 -8.16 -8.58 3.59
C ALA A 110 -8.32 -7.06 3.83
N PRO A 111 -9.56 -6.55 3.92
CA PRO A 111 -9.78 -5.19 4.39
C PRO A 111 -9.15 -4.99 5.76
N TYR A 112 -8.66 -3.78 6.04
CA TYR A 112 -7.92 -3.42 7.26
C TYR A 112 -8.50 -4.03 8.56
N ILE A 113 -9.81 -3.87 8.78
CA ILE A 113 -10.50 -4.31 10.00
C ILE A 113 -10.49 -5.84 10.18
N GLU A 114 -10.34 -6.59 9.08
CA GLU A 114 -10.32 -8.05 9.06
C GLU A 114 -8.90 -8.61 8.97
N ASP A 115 -7.91 -7.76 8.72
CA ASP A 115 -6.51 -8.13 8.58
C ASP A 115 -5.80 -8.17 9.94
N ARG A 116 -5.92 -9.32 10.61
CA ARG A 116 -5.31 -9.54 11.94
C ARG A 116 -3.79 -9.40 11.94
N GLU A 117 -3.14 -9.80 10.85
CA GLU A 117 -1.70 -9.68 10.72
C GLU A 117 -1.29 -8.21 10.66
N LEU A 118 -1.96 -7.40 9.82
CA LEU A 118 -1.71 -5.96 9.74
C LEU A 118 -1.92 -5.26 11.08
N LEU A 119 -3.05 -5.53 11.73
CA LEU A 119 -3.39 -4.92 13.01
C LEU A 119 -2.37 -5.25 14.10
N THR A 120 -1.86 -6.48 14.09
CA THR A 120 -0.82 -6.92 15.03
C THR A 120 0.50 -6.21 14.74
N PHE A 121 0.92 -6.20 13.47
CA PHE A 121 2.15 -5.53 13.04
C PHE A 121 2.15 -4.05 13.40
N GLU A 122 1.09 -3.31 13.08
CA GLU A 122 1.02 -1.86 13.38
C GLU A 122 1.03 -1.58 14.88
N LYS A 123 0.37 -2.43 15.68
CA LYS A 123 0.38 -2.31 17.14
C LYS A 123 1.77 -2.53 17.71
N GLU A 124 2.51 -3.51 17.20
CA GLU A 124 3.90 -3.74 17.60
C GLU A 124 4.83 -2.64 17.16
N ASP A 125 4.66 -2.14 15.93
CA ASP A 125 5.46 -1.05 15.39
C ASP A 125 5.27 0.26 16.19
N MET A 126 4.03 0.59 16.57
CA MET A 126 3.76 1.71 17.47
C MET A 126 4.49 1.55 18.81
N ARG A 127 4.48 0.34 19.39
CA ARG A 127 5.22 0.07 20.65
C ARG A 127 6.72 0.26 20.47
N ARG A 128 7.30 -0.20 19.37
CA ARG A 128 8.73 -0.02 19.08
C ARG A 128 9.11 1.46 18.95
N ARG A 129 8.29 2.24 18.24
CA ARG A 129 8.49 3.70 18.10
C ARG A 129 8.41 4.43 19.44
N SER A 130 7.44 4.09 20.28
CA SER A 130 7.35 4.66 21.63
C SER A 130 8.57 4.33 22.49
N ASN A 131 9.03 3.07 22.48
CA ASN A 131 10.21 2.67 23.24
C ASN A 131 11.48 3.40 22.77
N LEU A 132 11.68 3.53 21.46
CA LEU A 132 12.81 4.27 20.88
C LEU A 132 12.78 5.75 21.25
N HIS A 133 11.58 6.36 21.28
CA HIS A 133 11.43 7.75 21.68
C HIS A 133 11.78 7.95 23.17
N GLU A 134 11.30 7.05 24.03
CA GLU A 134 11.61 7.07 25.46
C GLU A 134 13.11 6.86 25.72
N GLU A 135 13.77 5.95 24.98
CA GLU A 135 15.22 5.77 25.06
C GLU A 135 15.99 7.00 24.59
N ALA A 136 15.54 7.68 23.54
CA ALA A 136 16.13 8.92 23.05
C ALA A 136 15.97 10.06 24.06
N GLU A 137 14.80 10.19 24.71
CA GLU A 137 14.58 11.18 25.78
C GLU A 137 15.48 10.92 26.99
N ARG A 138 15.58 9.66 27.46
CA ARG A 138 16.50 9.32 28.56
C ARG A 138 17.97 9.62 28.24
N GLN A 139 18.39 9.48 26.98
CA GLN A 139 19.74 9.83 26.55
C GLN A 139 19.95 11.35 26.43
N ALA A 140 18.90 12.10 26.05
CA ALA A 140 18.94 13.56 25.98
C ALA A 140 18.95 14.21 27.38
N ASP A 141 18.13 13.73 28.31
CA ASP A 141 18.09 14.19 29.71
C ASP A 141 19.38 13.82 30.49
N GLY A 142 20.15 12.85 30.00
CA GLY A 142 21.45 12.47 30.57
C GLY A 142 22.64 13.37 30.20
N ASN A 143 22.43 14.43 29.39
CA ASN A 143 23.50 15.28 28.86
C ASN A 143 23.49 16.74 29.37
N ASP A 144 22.71 17.07 30.41
CA ASP A 144 22.61 18.45 30.94
C ASP A 144 22.74 18.55 32.47
N ASP A 145 23.49 17.64 33.09
CA ASP A 145 23.87 17.70 34.51
C ASP A 145 25.39 17.97 34.67
N SER A 146 25.88 19.05 34.06
CA SER A 146 27.16 19.65 34.46
C SER A 146 26.95 21.09 34.90
N HIS A 147 26.87 21.28 36.23
CA HIS A 147 26.87 22.56 36.92
C HIS A 147 28.02 23.49 36.50
N VAL A 148 27.72 24.76 36.18
CA VAL A 148 28.48 25.93 36.67
C VAL A 148 27.50 27.10 36.84
N TRP A 149 27.19 27.43 38.09
CA TRP A 149 26.77 28.78 38.47
C TRP A 149 28.07 29.57 38.71
N ASP A 150 28.28 30.64 37.95
CA ASP A 150 29.21 31.74 38.26
C ASP A 150 28.42 33.05 38.29
#